data_AF-A0AAX1N9U6-F1
#
_entry.id   AF-A0AAX1N9U6-F1
#
_cell.length_a   1.000
_cell.length_b   1.000
_cell.length_c   1.000
_cell.angle_alpha   90.00
_cell.angle_beta   90.00
_cell.angle_gamma   90.00
#
_symmetry.space_group_name_H-M   'P 1'
#
loop_
_entity.id
_entity.type
_entity.pdbx_description
1 polymer ?
#
loop_
_entity_poly.entity_id
_entity_poly.type
_entity_poly.pdbx_seq_one_letter_code
_entity_poly.pdbx_strand_id
1 'polypeptide(L)'
;MDQLEGKLLFTVCAIVLAFLVQAITKKYLTKITERKGFSFHRKMYISNFFGVIYTILVFIGMIFIWDVSLQGFSVFVTSFFTLTAVAFVAQWSMLSNITGSLILFFAYPFKIGDKIRIQDGGENSVEGIITNITLFNIRILTDDGVDISYPNNLALQKPIKKINPNTNNNVHMDEEDTLS
;
A
#
# COMPACT_ATOMS: atom_id res chain seq x y z
N MET A 1 15.08 34.36 36.67
CA MET A 1 14.53 33.08 36.21
C MET A 1 15.10 32.88 34.83
N ASP A 2 15.98 31.91 34.68
CA ASP A 2 16.70 31.71 33.42
C ASP A 2 15.70 31.37 32.31
N GLN A 3 15.99 31.77 31.07
CA GLN A 3 15.11 31.50 29.93
C GLN A 3 14.75 30.00 29.81
N LEU A 4 15.67 29.12 30.24
CA LEU A 4 15.47 27.68 30.31
C LEU A 4 14.44 27.28 31.40
N GLU A 5 14.52 27.85 32.60
CA GLU A 5 13.59 27.57 33.70
C GLU A 5 12.16 27.97 33.34
N GLY A 6 12.00 29.11 32.64
CA GLY A 6 10.71 29.53 32.11
C GLY A 6 10.13 28.54 31.09
N LYS A 7 10.93 28.13 30.09
CA LYS A 7 10.52 27.14 29.08
C LYS A 7 10.15 25.79 29.70
N LEU A 8 10.90 25.34 30.70
CA LEU A 8 10.60 24.11 31.43
C LEU A 8 9.28 24.21 32.20
N LEU A 9 9.04 25.33 32.90
CA LEU A 9 7.79 25.53 33.63
C LEU A 9 6.59 25.58 32.68
N PHE A 10 6.70 26.29 31.55
CA PHE A 10 5.65 26.30 30.52
C PHE A 10 5.41 24.91 29.91
N THR A 11 6.47 24.12 29.69
CA THR A 11 6.36 22.75 29.18
C THR A 11 5.63 21.85 30.19
N VAL A 12 6.00 21.90 31.47
CA VAL A 12 5.34 21.12 32.53
C VAL A 12 3.88 21.53 32.65
N CYS A 13 3.58 22.83 32.69
CA CYS A 13 2.21 23.35 32.73
C CYS A 13 1.40 22.91 31.50
N ALA A 14 1.99 22.96 30.30
CA ALA A 14 1.33 22.52 29.07
C ALA A 14 1.03 21.03 29.09
N ILE A 15 1.97 20.18 29.54
CA ILE A 15 1.77 18.72 29.67
C ILE A 15 0.68 18.41 30.70
N VAL A 16 0.69 19.08 31.85
CA VAL A 16 -0.31 18.89 32.92
C VAL A 16 -1.69 19.32 32.46
N LEU A 17 -1.82 20.53 31.90
CA LEU A 17 -3.06 21.00 31.29
C LEU A 17 -3.53 20.01 30.24
N ALA A 18 -2.59 19.47 29.47
CA ALA A 18 -2.92 18.60 28.40
C ALA A 18 -3.49 17.25 28.90
N PHE A 19 -2.81 16.63 29.85
CA PHE A 19 -3.28 15.41 30.49
C PHE A 19 -4.66 15.60 31.15
N LEU A 20 -4.90 16.76 31.77
CA LEU A 20 -6.21 17.11 32.34
C LEU A 20 -7.31 17.18 31.27
N VAL A 21 -7.07 17.90 30.15
CA VAL A 21 -8.04 17.97 29.05
C VAL A 21 -8.30 16.59 28.46
N GLN A 22 -7.27 15.75 28.32
CA GLN A 22 -7.42 14.38 27.82
C GLN A 22 -8.27 13.52 28.78
N ALA A 23 -8.01 13.59 30.09
CA ALA A 23 -8.75 12.85 31.11
C ALA A 23 -10.22 13.28 31.15
N ILE A 24 -10.48 14.58 31.07
CA ILE A 24 -11.83 15.15 31.01
C ILE A 24 -12.55 14.66 29.74
N THR A 25 -11.90 14.78 28.58
CA THR A 25 -12.46 14.36 27.29
C THR A 25 -12.78 12.87 27.28
N LYS A 26 -11.88 12.01 27.78
CA LYS A 26 -12.14 10.56 27.91
C LYS A 26 -13.35 10.28 28.81
N LYS A 27 -13.46 10.99 29.94
CA LYS A 27 -14.60 10.85 30.87
C LYS A 27 -15.92 11.24 30.21
N TYR A 28 -15.96 12.35 29.48
CA TYR A 28 -17.15 12.76 28.72
C TYR A 28 -17.49 11.80 27.59
N LEU A 29 -16.48 11.36 26.85
CA LEU A 29 -16.64 10.46 25.72
C LEU A 29 -17.20 9.11 26.17
N THR A 30 -16.68 8.54 27.26
CA THR A 30 -17.22 7.29 27.84
C THR A 30 -18.66 7.46 28.30
N LYS A 31 -19.00 8.58 28.98
CA LYS A 31 -20.36 8.87 29.45
C LYS A 31 -21.37 9.04 28.31
N ILE A 32 -20.98 9.71 27.22
CA ILE A 32 -21.81 9.86 26.02
C ILE A 32 -21.98 8.52 25.31
N THR A 33 -20.90 7.75 25.23
CA THR A 33 -20.91 6.49 24.49
C THR A 33 -21.67 5.37 25.21
N GLU A 34 -21.70 5.41 26.55
CA GLU A 34 -22.58 4.58 27.38
C GLU A 34 -24.05 4.94 27.20
N ARG A 35 -24.39 6.23 27.18
CA ARG A 35 -25.77 6.69 26.94
C ARG A 35 -26.29 6.36 25.54
N LYS A 36 -25.42 6.34 24.53
CA LYS A 36 -25.78 5.97 23.15
C LYS A 36 -25.69 4.47 22.85
N GLY A 37 -25.34 3.63 23.83
CA GLY A 37 -25.36 2.18 23.70
C GLY A 37 -24.35 1.59 22.68
N PHE A 38 -23.24 2.28 22.38
CA PHE A 38 -22.28 1.74 21.40
C PHE A 38 -21.55 0.51 21.95
N SER A 39 -21.25 -0.43 21.06
CA SER A 39 -20.50 -1.66 21.37
C SER A 39 -19.10 -1.35 21.95
N PHE A 40 -18.59 -2.27 22.77
CA PHE A 40 -17.27 -2.14 23.41
C PHE A 40 -16.14 -1.84 22.42
N HIS A 41 -16.16 -2.47 21.25
CA HIS A 41 -15.19 -2.24 20.18
C HIS A 41 -15.24 -0.80 19.64
N ARG A 42 -16.44 -0.26 19.40
CA ARG A 42 -16.61 1.11 18.90
C ARG A 42 -16.16 2.17 19.91
N LYS A 43 -16.38 1.92 21.21
CA LYS A 43 -15.83 2.75 22.32
C LYS A 43 -14.30 2.83 22.26
N MET A 44 -13.65 1.69 22.07
CA MET A 44 -12.19 1.60 22.02
C MET A 44 -11.60 2.37 20.83
N TYR A 45 -12.17 2.21 19.62
CA TYR A 45 -11.71 2.95 18.44
C TYR A 45 -11.85 4.46 18.59
N ILE A 46 -13.02 4.93 19.07
CA ILE A 46 -13.26 6.37 19.22
C ILE A 46 -12.32 6.95 20.29
N SER A 47 -12.15 6.27 21.43
CA SER A 47 -11.23 6.74 22.48
C SER A 47 -9.77 6.77 22.00
N ASN A 48 -9.32 5.76 21.23
CA ASN A 48 -7.97 5.73 20.69
C ASN A 48 -7.76 6.83 19.65
N PHE A 49 -8.74 7.07 18.78
CA PHE A 49 -8.70 8.14 17.78
C PHE A 49 -8.49 9.52 18.43
N PHE A 50 -9.31 9.86 19.44
CA PHE A 50 -9.12 11.10 20.19
C PHE A 50 -7.79 11.13 20.96
N GLY A 51 -7.32 9.98 21.47
CA GLY A 51 -6.00 9.86 22.11
C GLY A 51 -4.84 10.20 21.18
N VAL A 52 -4.88 9.71 19.94
CA VAL A 52 -3.86 10.00 18.91
C VAL A 52 -3.87 11.48 18.54
N ILE A 53 -5.05 12.05 18.27
CA ILE A 53 -5.20 13.49 17.99
C ILE A 53 -4.63 14.34 19.12
N TYR A 54 -4.95 13.97 20.35
CA TYR A 54 -4.47 14.65 21.54
C TYR A 54 -2.95 14.67 21.63
N THR A 55 -2.34 13.51 21.38
CA THR A 55 -0.88 13.33 21.40
C THR A 55 -0.21 14.21 20.34
N ILE A 56 -0.79 14.28 19.13
CA ILE A 56 -0.30 15.14 18.04
C ILE A 56 -0.37 16.63 18.44
N LEU A 57 -1.49 17.07 19.02
CA LEU A 57 -1.67 18.46 19.47
C LEU A 57 -0.65 18.88 20.53
N VAL A 58 -0.38 18.02 21.52
CA VAL A 58 0.65 18.28 22.53
C VAL A 58 2.02 18.37 21.90
N PHE A 59 2.34 17.48 20.96
CA PHE A 59 3.62 17.48 20.27
C PHE A 59 3.83 18.77 19.47
N ILE A 60 2.80 19.22 18.75
CA ILE A 60 2.80 20.52 18.04
C ILE A 60 3.00 21.68 19.02
N GLY A 61 2.29 21.68 20.15
CA GLY A 61 2.44 22.70 21.19
C GLY A 61 3.86 22.78 21.77
N MET A 62 4.52 21.63 21.95
CA MET A 62 5.92 21.61 22.41
C MET A 62 6.88 22.28 21.44
N ILE A 63 6.68 22.12 20.12
CA ILE A 63 7.52 22.76 19.10
C ILE A 63 7.52 24.29 19.28
N PHE A 64 6.36 24.88 19.61
CA PHE A 64 6.24 26.31 19.87
C PHE A 64 6.88 26.74 21.20
N ILE A 65 6.69 25.99 22.29
CA ILE A 65 7.25 26.34 23.62
C ILE A 65 8.78 26.34 23.60
N TRP A 66 9.36 25.37 22.89
CA TRP A 66 10.81 25.23 22.80
C TRP A 66 11.45 26.24 21.85
N ASP A 67 10.63 27.03 21.14
CA ASP A 67 11.05 27.98 20.11
C ASP A 67 11.98 27.29 19.11
N VAL A 68 11.56 26.09 18.66
CA VAL A 68 12.28 25.38 17.60
C VAL A 68 12.24 26.31 16.40
N SER A 69 13.39 26.87 16.05
CA SER A 69 13.49 27.77 14.91
C SER A 69 12.87 27.08 13.69
N LEU A 70 12.13 27.84 12.87
CA LEU A 70 11.53 27.31 11.64
C LEU A 70 12.58 26.61 10.75
N GLN A 71 13.85 27.03 10.88
CA GLN A 71 15.00 26.40 10.26
C GLN A 71 15.35 25.02 10.86
N GLY A 72 15.33 24.85 12.19
CA GLY A 72 15.53 23.54 12.83
C GLY A 72 14.38 22.57 12.53
N PHE A 73 13.15 23.06 12.52
CA PHE A 73 11.97 22.25 12.18
C PHE A 73 11.97 21.83 10.71
N SER A 74 12.29 22.73 9.77
CA SER A 74 12.34 22.39 8.35
C SER A 74 13.42 21.35 8.03
N VAL A 75 14.58 21.42 8.69
CA VAL A 75 15.63 20.40 8.57
C VAL A 75 15.13 19.04 9.07
N PHE A 76 14.50 18.98 10.25
CA PHE A 76 13.92 17.73 10.77
C PHE A 76 12.88 17.13 9.81
N VAL A 77 11.94 17.94 9.33
CA VAL A 77 10.90 17.52 8.39
C VAL A 77 11.54 16.99 7.10
N THR A 78 12.51 17.72 6.56
CA THR A 78 13.23 17.30 5.35
C THR A 78 13.92 15.97 5.56
N SER A 79 14.70 15.81 6.64
CA SER A 79 15.38 14.56 6.95
C SER A 79 14.40 13.39 7.14
N PHE A 80 13.29 13.59 7.86
CA PHE A 80 12.26 12.58 8.04
C PHE A 80 11.67 12.12 6.69
N PHE A 81 11.30 13.07 5.83
CA PHE A 81 10.79 12.75 4.50
C PHE A 81 11.85 12.12 3.60
N THR A 82 13.11 12.54 3.69
CA THR A 82 14.22 11.90 2.96
C THR A 82 14.37 10.44 3.36
N LEU A 83 14.41 10.13 4.66
CA LEU A 83 14.49 8.74 5.13
C LEU A 83 13.29 7.93 4.68
N THR A 84 12.09 8.50 4.83
CA THR A 84 10.84 7.86 4.43
C THR A 84 10.82 7.57 2.93
N ALA A 85 11.24 8.52 2.09
CA ALA A 85 11.32 8.34 0.64
C ALA A 85 12.28 7.19 0.27
N VAL A 86 13.46 7.13 0.90
CA VAL A 86 14.42 6.03 0.67
C VAL A 86 13.84 4.68 1.09
N ALA A 87 13.16 4.61 2.23
CA ALA A 87 12.49 3.39 2.69
C ALA A 87 11.38 2.93 1.70
N PHE A 88 10.58 3.87 1.18
CA PHE A 88 9.57 3.58 0.18
C PHE A 88 10.17 3.04 -1.12
N VAL A 89 11.27 3.61 -1.60
CA VAL A 89 11.97 3.10 -2.79
C VAL A 89 12.43 1.66 -2.57
N ALA A 90 12.97 1.35 -1.39
CA ALA A 90 13.37 -0.02 -1.05
C ALA A 90 12.18 -1.00 -1.03
N GLN A 91 11.00 -0.55 -0.60
CA GLN A 91 9.79 -1.36 -0.54
C GLN A 91 8.96 -1.38 -1.85
N TRP A 92 9.32 -0.55 -2.84
CA TRP A 92 8.53 -0.35 -4.05
C TRP A 92 8.16 -1.65 -4.76
N SER A 93 9.10 -2.60 -4.82
CA SER A 93 8.88 -3.89 -5.48
C SER A 93 7.75 -4.71 -4.83
N MET A 94 7.64 -4.70 -3.50
CA MET A 94 6.56 -5.41 -2.80
C MET A 94 5.21 -4.79 -3.14
N LEU A 95 5.13 -3.46 -3.07
CA LEU A 95 3.89 -2.75 -3.34
C LEU A 95 3.45 -2.92 -4.80
N SER A 96 4.40 -2.84 -5.74
CA SER A 96 4.18 -3.05 -7.17
C SER A 96 3.69 -4.47 -7.50
N ASN A 97 4.18 -5.49 -6.80
CA ASN A 97 3.70 -6.86 -6.97
C ASN A 97 2.29 -7.05 -6.40
N ILE A 98 1.99 -6.47 -5.23
CA ILE A 98 0.66 -6.49 -4.63
C ILE A 98 -0.35 -5.81 -5.55
N THR A 99 -0.07 -4.59 -6.02
CA THR A 99 -0.95 -3.89 -6.97
C THR A 99 -1.07 -4.66 -8.28
N GLY A 100 0.02 -5.27 -8.75
CA GLY A 100 0.00 -6.12 -9.92
C GLY A 100 -0.91 -7.34 -9.76
N SER A 101 -0.90 -7.99 -8.60
CA SER A 101 -1.81 -9.11 -8.32
C SER A 101 -3.28 -8.70 -8.40
N LEU A 102 -3.62 -7.52 -7.87
CA LEU A 102 -4.98 -6.98 -7.90
C LEU A 102 -5.43 -6.68 -9.33
N ILE A 103 -4.55 -6.07 -10.13
CA ILE A 103 -4.84 -5.78 -11.54
C ILE A 103 -5.02 -7.09 -12.32
N LEU A 104 -4.10 -8.04 -12.19
CA LEU A 104 -4.17 -9.34 -12.87
C LEU A 104 -5.45 -10.11 -12.50
N PHE A 105 -5.87 -10.05 -11.23
CA PHE A 105 -7.02 -10.78 -10.75
C PHE A 105 -8.37 -10.12 -11.10
N PHE A 106 -8.48 -8.79 -10.98
CA PHE A 106 -9.78 -8.09 -11.12
C PHE A 106 -9.98 -7.38 -12.46
N ALA A 107 -8.92 -6.82 -13.04
CA ALA A 107 -9.04 -5.89 -14.16
C ALA A 107 -8.52 -6.48 -15.49
N TYR A 108 -7.64 -7.48 -15.42
CA TYR A 108 -7.02 -8.05 -16.59
C TYR A 108 -7.93 -9.10 -17.26
N PRO A 109 -7.94 -9.19 -18.61
CA PRO A 109 -8.90 -10.04 -19.33
C PRO A 109 -8.58 -11.54 -19.30
N PHE A 110 -7.51 -11.94 -18.61
CA PHE A 110 -7.05 -13.33 -18.52
C PHE A 110 -7.40 -13.93 -17.16
N LYS A 111 -7.77 -15.21 -17.17
CA LYS A 111 -8.20 -15.94 -15.98
C LYS A 111 -7.35 -17.18 -15.78
N ILE A 112 -7.38 -17.73 -14.56
CA ILE A 112 -6.84 -19.05 -14.27
C ILE A 112 -7.45 -20.05 -15.26
N GLY A 113 -6.60 -20.86 -15.90
CA GLY A 113 -6.96 -21.80 -16.97
C GLY A 113 -6.73 -21.26 -18.39
N ASP A 114 -6.49 -19.96 -18.58
CA ASP A 114 -6.15 -19.44 -19.91
C ASP A 114 -4.71 -19.80 -20.29
N LYS A 115 -4.51 -20.18 -21.56
CA LYS A 115 -3.17 -20.31 -22.15
C LYS A 115 -2.69 -18.94 -22.62
N ILE A 116 -1.55 -18.50 -22.09
CA ILE A 116 -0.96 -17.20 -22.37
C ILE A 116 0.51 -17.32 -22.75
N ARG A 117 1.03 -16.29 -23.43
CA ARG A 117 2.45 -16.08 -23.66
C ARG A 117 2.85 -14.68 -23.20
N ILE A 118 3.73 -14.59 -22.21
CA ILE A 118 4.36 -13.35 -21.74
C ILE A 118 5.61 -13.10 -22.59
N GLN A 119 5.67 -11.95 -23.26
CA GLN A 119 6.80 -11.60 -24.14
C GLN A 119 7.92 -10.91 -23.35
N ASP A 120 8.95 -11.66 -22.99
CA ASP A 120 10.11 -11.16 -22.22
C ASP A 120 11.42 -11.17 -23.01
N GLY A 121 11.33 -10.93 -24.33
CA GLY A 121 12.50 -10.81 -25.22
C GLY A 121 13.21 -12.13 -25.51
N GLY A 122 13.37 -12.46 -26.80
CA GLY A 122 14.07 -13.66 -27.25
C GLY A 122 13.55 -14.93 -26.58
N GLU A 123 14.47 -15.74 -26.06
CA GLU A 123 14.23 -17.05 -25.44
C GLU A 123 13.63 -16.98 -24.02
N ASN A 124 13.55 -15.81 -23.39
CA ASN A 124 13.00 -15.67 -22.03
C ASN A 124 11.47 -15.57 -21.99
N SER A 125 10.80 -15.61 -23.15
CA SER A 125 9.34 -15.57 -23.20
C SER A 125 8.75 -16.82 -22.59
N VAL A 126 7.77 -16.66 -21.71
CA VAL A 126 7.11 -17.77 -21.01
C VAL A 126 5.75 -18.01 -21.63
N GLU A 127 5.50 -19.24 -22.07
CA GLU A 127 4.18 -19.69 -22.54
C GLU A 127 3.68 -20.86 -21.71
N GLY A 128 2.39 -20.83 -21.37
CA GLY A 128 1.74 -21.92 -20.68
C GLY A 128 0.34 -21.55 -20.19
N ILE A 129 -0.22 -22.42 -19.36
CA ILE A 129 -1.54 -22.23 -18.76
C ILE A 129 -1.38 -21.56 -17.40
N ILE A 130 -2.15 -20.51 -17.14
CA ILE A 130 -2.19 -19.87 -15.82
C ILE A 130 -2.81 -20.85 -14.82
N THR A 131 -2.04 -21.31 -13.84
CA THR A 131 -2.53 -22.22 -12.79
C THR A 131 -2.99 -21.47 -11.55
N ASN A 132 -2.35 -20.34 -11.24
CA ASN A 132 -2.69 -19.53 -10.07
C ASN A 132 -2.17 -18.09 -10.18
N ILE A 133 -2.81 -17.16 -9.47
CA ILE A 133 -2.33 -15.78 -9.29
C ILE A 133 -2.21 -15.54 -7.78
N THR A 134 -0.98 -15.39 -7.30
CA THR A 134 -0.68 -15.10 -5.89
C THR A 134 -0.40 -13.61 -5.69
N LEU A 135 -0.16 -13.20 -4.44
CA LEU A 135 0.15 -11.79 -4.12
C LEU A 135 1.44 -11.28 -4.79
N PHE A 136 2.41 -12.17 -5.04
CA PHE A 136 3.72 -11.78 -5.57
C PHE A 136 4.06 -12.33 -6.95
N ASN A 137 3.39 -13.38 -7.40
CA ASN A 137 3.65 -14.00 -8.70
C ASN A 137 2.41 -14.65 -9.33
N ILE A 138 2.44 -14.75 -10.65
CA ILE A 138 1.56 -15.61 -11.44
C ILE A 138 2.27 -16.94 -11.69
N ARG A 139 1.54 -18.03 -11.56
CA ARG A 139 2.01 -19.41 -11.79
C ARG A 139 1.57 -19.88 -13.15
N ILE A 140 2.53 -20.31 -13.97
CA ILE A 140 2.33 -20.69 -15.36
C ILE A 140 2.90 -22.09 -15.54
N LEU A 141 2.05 -23.04 -15.91
CA LEU A 141 2.47 -24.40 -16.26
C LEU A 141 2.71 -24.47 -17.76
N THR A 142 3.96 -24.71 -18.16
CA THR A 142 4.32 -24.87 -19.57
C THR A 142 3.81 -26.20 -20.13
N ASP A 143 3.78 -26.32 -21.46
CA ASP A 143 3.39 -27.56 -22.14
C ASP A 143 4.35 -28.72 -21.81
N ASP A 144 5.61 -28.41 -21.46
CA ASP A 144 6.63 -29.36 -21.01
C ASP A 144 6.46 -29.79 -19.54
N GLY A 145 5.42 -29.32 -18.85
CA GLY A 145 5.12 -29.66 -17.46
C GLY A 145 5.93 -28.89 -16.42
N VAL A 146 6.58 -27.79 -16.80
CA VAL A 146 7.37 -26.94 -15.87
C VAL A 146 6.49 -25.86 -15.27
N ASP A 147 6.45 -25.77 -13.93
CA ASP A 147 5.71 -24.72 -13.21
C ASP A 147 6.62 -23.50 -12.96
N ILE A 148 6.33 -22.42 -13.67
CA ILE A 148 7.10 -21.17 -13.64
C ILE A 148 6.39 -20.15 -12.76
N SER A 149 7.14 -19.54 -11.83
CA SER A 149 6.69 -18.38 -11.05
C SER A 149 7.19 -17.09 -11.69
N TYR A 150 6.26 -16.27 -12.19
CA TYR A 150 6.58 -15.00 -12.83
C TYR A 150 6.09 -13.81 -11.97
N PRO A 151 6.93 -12.83 -11.60
CA PRO A 151 6.52 -11.72 -10.75
C PRO A 151 5.35 -10.93 -11.36
N ASN A 152 4.35 -10.60 -10.54
CA ASN A 152 3.14 -9.92 -11.01
C ASN A 152 3.45 -8.55 -11.64
N ASN A 153 4.34 -7.80 -11.01
CA ASN A 153 4.72 -6.49 -11.52
C ASN A 153 5.42 -6.59 -12.88
N LEU A 154 6.25 -7.62 -13.08
CA LEU A 154 6.96 -7.85 -14.33
C LEU A 154 5.98 -8.31 -15.40
N ALA A 155 5.03 -9.19 -15.08
CA ALA A 155 4.04 -9.69 -16.03
C ALA A 155 3.26 -8.54 -16.68
N LEU A 156 2.81 -7.58 -15.87
CA LEU A 156 2.05 -6.41 -16.33
C LEU A 156 2.89 -5.40 -17.12
N GLN A 157 4.21 -5.40 -16.93
CA GLN A 157 5.12 -4.55 -17.70
C GLN A 157 5.45 -5.13 -19.08
N LYS A 158 5.05 -6.38 -19.35
CA LYS A 158 5.30 -7.07 -20.61
C LYS A 158 4.00 -7.26 -21.39
N PRO A 159 4.05 -7.30 -22.73
CA PRO A 159 2.92 -7.73 -23.53
C PRO A 159 2.54 -9.18 -23.20
N ILE A 160 1.27 -9.43 -22.92
CA ILE A 160 0.73 -10.76 -22.68
C ILE A 160 -0.26 -11.11 -23.80
N LYS A 161 0.01 -12.20 -24.51
CA LYS A 161 -0.85 -12.73 -25.57
C LYS A 161 -1.69 -13.88 -25.03
N LYS A 162 -2.99 -13.87 -25.28
CA LYS A 162 -3.85 -15.05 -25.06
C LYS A 162 -3.81 -15.93 -26.30
N ILE A 163 -3.52 -17.21 -26.11
CA ILE A 163 -3.44 -18.19 -27.19
C ILE A 163 -4.73 -18.96 -27.20
N ASN A 164 -5.47 -18.87 -28.31
CA ASN A 164 -6.72 -19.57 -28.48
C ASN A 164 -6.45 -20.86 -29.27
N PRO A 165 -6.59 -22.05 -28.66
CA PRO A 165 -6.23 -23.31 -29.31
C PRO A 165 -7.04 -23.60 -30.58
N ASN A 166 -8.18 -22.92 -30.78
CA ASN A 166 -9.09 -23.17 -31.90
C ASN A 166 -8.85 -22.31 -33.14
N THR A 167 -7.86 -21.40 -33.17
CA THR A 167 -7.67 -20.44 -34.28
C THR A 167 -6.74 -20.94 -35.40
N ASN A 168 -5.94 -21.99 -35.18
CA ASN A 168 -4.95 -22.44 -36.17
C ASN A 168 -5.49 -23.35 -37.29
N ASN A 169 -6.78 -23.71 -37.31
CA ASN A 169 -7.33 -24.64 -38.31
C ASN A 169 -8.07 -23.98 -39.49
N ASN A 170 -8.33 -22.67 -39.47
CA ASN A 170 -9.24 -22.02 -40.43
C ASN A 170 -8.63 -20.87 -41.26
N VAL A 171 -7.31 -20.64 -41.21
CA VAL A 171 -6.69 -19.48 -41.89
C VAL A 171 -5.90 -19.88 -43.15
N HIS A 172 -5.88 -21.16 -43.52
CA HIS A 172 -5.14 -21.65 -44.69
C HIS A 172 -5.99 -22.27 -45.81
N MET A 173 -7.33 -22.13 -45.79
CA MET A 173 -8.18 -22.70 -46.85
C MET A 173 -8.70 -21.71 -47.91
N ASP A 174 -8.41 -20.40 -47.80
CA ASP A 174 -9.09 -19.40 -48.64
C ASP A 174 -8.21 -18.73 -49.72
N GLU A 175 -6.93 -19.10 -49.88
CA GLU A 175 -6.02 -18.44 -50.85
C GLU A 175 -5.62 -19.27 -52.09
N GLU A 176 -5.96 -20.57 -52.18
CA GLU A 176 -5.48 -21.41 -53.28
C GLU A 176 -6.47 -21.61 -54.46
N ASP A 177 -7.73 -21.17 -54.35
CA ASP A 177 -8.79 -21.50 -55.32
C ASP A 177 -9.25 -20.35 -56.25
N THR A 178 -8.50 -19.23 -56.34
CA THR A 178 -8.84 -18.10 -57.22
C THR A 178 -7.87 -17.82 -58.36
N LEU A 179 -6.92 -18.73 -58.63
CA LEU A 179 -6.00 -18.63 -59.78
C LEU A 179 -5.93 -19.96 -60.54
N SER A 180 -7.04 -20.32 -61.19
CA SER A 180 -7.07 -21.29 -62.30
C SER A 180 -7.96 -20.78 -63.43
#